data_AF-A0A920MEV8-F1
#
_entry.id   AF-A0A920MEV8-F1
#
_cell.length_a   1.000
_cell.length_b   1.000
_cell.length_c   1.000
_cell.angle_alpha   90.00
_cell.angle_beta   90.00
_cell.angle_gamma   90.00
#
_symmetry.space_group_name_H-M   'P 1'
#
loop_
_entity.id
_entity.type
_entity.pdbx_description
1 polymer ?
#
loop_
_entity_poly.entity_id
_entity_poly.type
_entity_poly.pdbx_seq_one_letter_code
_entity_poly.pdbx_strand_id
1 'polypeptide(L)'
;MYNFDKVTISVVKDNPALQFEKLKKGEADAIVIRKPSIWVDETDFEAANKGWVQKRRVYSNVPAGTWGYAFNMRKWPFDNKQVRYAFSYLYDREKFNKEILYNEYTSRIHSIQEVNMRILIIISLSLILPRL
;
A
#
# COMPACT_ATOMS: atom_id res chain seq x y z
N MET A 1 -2.43 -27.22 -6.71
CA MET A 1 -2.54 -26.72 -8.09
C MET A 1 -1.46 -25.66 -8.25
N TYR A 2 -0.46 -25.89 -9.11
CA TYR A 2 0.67 -24.99 -9.35
C TYR A 2 0.72 -24.72 -10.86
N ASN A 3 0.47 -23.48 -11.26
CA ASN A 3 0.34 -23.10 -12.67
C ASN A 3 1.68 -22.71 -13.33
N PHE A 4 2.76 -22.67 -12.56
CA PHE A 4 4.09 -22.24 -13.02
C PHE A 4 5.09 -23.36 -12.81
N ASP A 5 5.93 -23.61 -13.83
CA ASP A 5 7.01 -24.58 -13.76
C ASP A 5 8.14 -24.12 -12.81
N LYS A 6 8.34 -22.81 -12.71
CA LYS A 6 9.35 -22.20 -11.84
C LYS A 6 8.88 -20.84 -11.31
N VAL A 7 9.12 -20.60 -10.03
CA VAL A 7 8.91 -19.29 -9.38
C VAL A 7 10.25 -18.79 -8.88
N THR A 8 10.62 -17.57 -9.26
CA THR A 8 11.85 -16.91 -8.79
C THR A 8 11.48 -15.76 -7.86
N ILE A 9 12.02 -15.76 -6.64
CA ILE A 9 11.81 -14.71 -5.65
C ILE A 9 13.08 -13.89 -5.54
N SER A 10 13.08 -12.68 -6.11
CA SER A 10 14.17 -11.73 -5.96
C SER A 10 13.98 -10.92 -4.68
N VAL A 11 14.90 -11.07 -3.72
CA VAL A 11 14.88 -10.29 -2.47
C VAL A 11 15.63 -8.98 -2.67
N VAL A 12 14.93 -7.86 -2.49
CA VAL A 12 15.53 -6.51 -2.47
C VAL A 12 15.34 -5.93 -1.08
N LYS A 13 16.46 -5.71 -0.36
CA LYS A 13 16.45 -5.22 1.01
C LYS A 13 16.21 -3.70 1.03
N ASP A 14 15.16 -3.29 1.75
CA ASP A 14 14.84 -1.89 2.10
C ASP A 14 14.82 -0.89 0.93
N ASN A 15 14.57 -1.35 -0.29
CA ASN A 15 14.52 -0.50 -1.48
C ASN A 15 13.31 -0.79 -2.38
N PRO A 16 12.11 -0.26 -2.04
CA PRO A 16 10.91 -0.40 -2.85
C PRO A 16 11.02 0.24 -4.24
N ALA A 17 11.81 1.31 -4.38
CA ALA A 17 12.00 1.98 -5.67
C ALA A 17 12.75 1.07 -6.65
N LEU A 18 13.78 0.36 -6.18
CA LEU A 18 14.49 -0.63 -6.99
C LEU A 18 13.58 -1.79 -7.42
N GLN A 19 12.65 -2.24 -6.56
CA GLN A 19 11.66 -3.25 -6.94
C GLN A 19 10.77 -2.76 -8.09
N PHE A 20 10.37 -1.48 -8.07
CA PHE A 20 9.58 -0.87 -9.14
C PHE A 20 10.37 -0.70 -10.44
N GLU A 21 11.64 -0.26 -10.36
CA GLU A 21 12.51 -0.16 -11.54
C GLU A 21 12.79 -1.52 -12.18
N LYS A 22 12.93 -2.58 -11.38
CA LYS A 22 13.03 -3.96 -11.89
C LYS A 22 11.80 -4.38 -12.68
N LEU A 23 10.59 -4.04 -12.20
CA LEU A 23 9.36 -4.27 -12.95
C LEU A 23 9.35 -3.50 -14.28
N LYS A 24 9.73 -2.22 -14.26
CA LYS A 24 9.80 -1.40 -15.48
C LYS A 24 10.77 -1.96 -16.52
N LYS A 25 11.86 -2.61 -16.08
CA LYS A 25 12.83 -3.31 -16.93
C LYS A 25 12.42 -4.72 -17.34
N GLY A 26 11.30 -5.24 -16.83
CA GLY A 26 10.86 -6.62 -17.08
C GLY A 26 11.66 -7.69 -16.33
N GLU A 27 12.46 -7.29 -15.32
CA GLU A 27 13.18 -8.23 -14.43
C GLU A 27 12.27 -8.82 -13.34
N ALA A 28 11.10 -8.23 -13.14
CA ALA A 28 10.06 -8.72 -12.24
C ALA A 28 8.72 -8.74 -12.97
N ASP A 29 7.96 -9.81 -12.79
CA ASP A 29 6.67 -9.95 -13.44
C ASP A 29 5.51 -9.42 -12.57
N ALA A 30 5.67 -9.45 -11.25
CA ALA A 30 4.68 -8.94 -10.30
C ALA A 30 5.33 -8.32 -9.06
N ILE A 31 4.79 -7.20 -8.61
CA ILE A 31 5.22 -6.54 -7.37
C ILE A 31 4.02 -6.01 -6.59
N VAL A 32 4.21 -5.86 -5.27
CA VAL A 32 3.27 -5.18 -4.39
C VAL A 32 3.75 -3.75 -4.15
N ILE A 33 2.91 -2.78 -4.50
CA ILE A 33 3.18 -1.37 -4.24
C ILE A 33 2.62 -0.99 -2.87
N ARG A 34 3.50 -0.53 -1.98
CA ARG A 34 3.14 -0.07 -0.63
C ARG A 34 3.15 1.45 -0.46
N LYS A 35 3.89 2.16 -1.33
CA LYS A 35 3.98 3.63 -1.29
C LYS A 35 2.92 4.23 -2.22
N PRO A 36 2.00 5.07 -1.71
CA PRO A 36 0.98 5.73 -2.54
C PRO A 36 1.59 6.61 -3.63
N SER A 37 2.69 7.30 -3.35
CA SER A 37 3.38 8.15 -4.33
C SER A 37 3.79 7.36 -5.58
N ILE A 38 4.38 6.18 -5.42
CA ILE A 38 4.74 5.31 -6.56
C ILE A 38 3.46 4.94 -7.32
N TRP A 39 2.39 4.56 -6.61
CA TRP A 39 1.13 4.16 -7.23
C TRP A 39 0.45 5.27 -8.03
N VAL A 40 0.49 6.52 -7.55
CA VAL A 40 -0.19 7.65 -8.18
C VAL A 40 0.68 8.30 -9.23
N ASP A 41 1.94 8.61 -8.90
CA ASP A 41 2.79 9.47 -9.71
C ASP A 41 3.64 8.68 -10.71
N GLU A 42 4.10 7.48 -10.35
CA GLU A 42 5.17 6.79 -11.10
C GLU A 42 4.67 5.66 -12.01
N THR A 43 3.38 5.31 -11.93
CA THR A 43 2.81 4.20 -12.72
C THR A 43 2.34 4.55 -14.13
N ASP A 44 2.45 5.82 -14.52
CA ASP A 44 2.25 6.25 -15.90
C ASP A 44 3.56 6.09 -16.68
N PHE A 45 3.77 4.90 -17.26
CA PHE A 45 4.94 4.58 -18.08
C PHE A 45 4.53 3.73 -19.29
N GLU A 46 5.41 3.69 -20.29
CA GLU A 46 5.10 3.14 -21.61
C GLU A 46 4.45 1.73 -21.58
N ALA A 47 5.00 0.80 -20.80
CA ALA A 47 4.44 -0.55 -20.71
C ALA A 47 3.09 -0.60 -19.99
N ALA A 48 2.81 0.31 -19.05
CA ALA A 48 1.48 0.45 -18.46
C ALA A 48 0.49 1.04 -19.48
N ASN A 49 0.90 2.05 -20.25
CA ASN A 49 0.07 2.69 -21.27
C ASN A 49 -0.25 1.77 -22.45
N LYS A 50 0.67 0.87 -22.80
CA LYS A 50 0.46 -0.20 -23.78
C LYS A 50 -0.35 -1.38 -23.23
N GLY A 51 -0.69 -1.36 -21.94
CA GLY A 51 -1.42 -2.43 -21.27
C GLY A 51 -0.61 -3.72 -21.02
N TRP A 52 0.70 -3.71 -21.30
CA TRP A 52 1.61 -4.81 -20.99
C TRP A 52 1.84 -4.95 -19.50
N VAL A 53 1.65 -3.88 -18.74
CA VAL A 53 1.67 -3.88 -17.29
C VAL A 53 0.33 -3.35 -16.79
N GLN A 54 -0.27 -4.05 -15.84
CA GLN A 54 -1.62 -3.77 -15.36
C GLN A 54 -1.61 -3.43 -13.88
N LYS A 55 -2.17 -2.27 -13.54
CA LYS A 55 -2.45 -1.84 -12.16
C LYS A 55 -3.70 -2.55 -11.66
N ARG A 56 -3.61 -3.26 -10.54
CA ARG A 56 -4.75 -3.96 -9.92
C ARG A 56 -4.87 -3.58 -8.45
N ARG A 57 -6.09 -3.16 -8.07
CA ARG A 57 -6.50 -3.05 -6.66
C ARG A 57 -7.16 -4.36 -6.26
N VAL A 58 -6.59 -5.05 -5.29
CA VAL A 58 -7.16 -6.27 -4.71
C VAL A 58 -7.71 -5.92 -3.34
N TYR A 59 -8.96 -6.32 -3.10
CA TYR A 59 -9.65 -6.09 -1.83
C TYR A 59 -9.74 -7.41 -1.10
N SER A 60 -9.37 -7.40 0.17
CA SER A 60 -9.53 -8.54 1.07
C SER A 60 -10.44 -8.14 2.23
N ASN A 61 -11.24 -9.09 2.70
CA ASN A 61 -12.07 -8.95 3.90
C ASN A 61 -11.27 -9.21 5.19
N VAL A 62 -9.95 -9.45 5.08
CA VAL A 62 -9.07 -9.53 6.25
C VAL A 62 -9.09 -8.17 6.96
N PRO A 63 -9.29 -8.13 8.29
CA PRO A 63 -9.30 -6.89 9.02
C PRO A 63 -7.94 -6.20 8.89
N ALA A 64 -7.96 -4.92 8.50
CA ALA A 64 -6.75 -4.14 8.49
C ALA A 64 -6.25 -3.92 9.92
N GLY A 65 -4.93 -3.96 10.10
CA GLY A 65 -4.30 -3.55 11.35
C GLY A 65 -4.46 -2.05 11.61
N THR A 66 -4.34 -1.65 12.87
CA THR A 66 -4.35 -0.24 13.27
C THR A 66 -2.93 0.34 13.26
N TRP A 67 -2.79 1.56 12.74
CA TRP A 67 -1.57 2.36 12.86
C TRP A 67 -1.91 3.72 13.46
N GLY A 68 -1.02 4.24 14.29
CA GLY A 68 -1.20 5.54 14.92
C GLY A 68 -0.24 5.77 16.08
N TYR A 69 -0.42 6.90 16.75
CA TYR A 69 0.37 7.24 17.93
C TYR A 69 -0.14 6.48 19.15
N ALA A 70 0.77 5.81 19.85
CA ALA A 70 0.49 5.19 21.15
C ALA A 70 1.00 6.12 22.27
N PHE A 71 0.11 6.49 23.18
CA PHE A 71 0.47 7.31 24.33
C PHE A 71 1.01 6.45 25.48
N ASN A 72 2.15 6.83 26.05
CA ASN A 72 2.68 6.16 27.24
C ASN A 72 1.89 6.59 28.49
N MET A 73 0.84 5.84 28.83
CA MET A 73 -0.04 6.13 29.96
C MET A 73 0.61 5.98 31.35
N ARG A 74 1.88 5.55 31.42
CA ARG A 74 2.63 5.41 32.68
C ARG A 74 3.26 6.72 33.15
N LYS A 75 3.24 7.77 32.30
CA LYS A 75 3.87 9.06 32.60
C LYS A 75 2.89 10.19 32.37
N TRP A 76 2.91 11.16 33.28
CA TRP A 76 2.24 12.44 33.08
C TRP A 76 2.79 13.14 31.81
N PRO A 77 1.96 13.80 30.99
CA PRO A 77 0.51 14.04 31.15
C PRO A 77 -0.40 13.01 30.46
N PHE A 78 0.17 11.92 29.93
CA PHE A 78 -0.57 10.95 29.10
C PHE A 78 -1.34 9.90 29.90
N ASP A 79 -1.21 9.89 31.22
CA ASP A 79 -2.08 9.17 32.16
C ASP A 79 -3.51 9.73 32.14
N ASN A 80 -3.68 11.04 31.95
CA ASN A 80 -5.00 11.68 31.85
C ASN A 80 -5.69 11.42 30.50
N LYS A 81 -6.88 10.81 30.54
CA LYS A 81 -7.69 10.50 29.34
C LYS A 81 -8.09 11.76 28.54
N GLN A 82 -8.35 12.87 29.22
CA GLN A 82 -8.79 14.10 28.55
C GLN A 82 -7.67 14.72 27.73
N VAL A 83 -6.43 14.61 28.19
CA VAL A 83 -5.25 15.03 27.42
C VAL A 83 -5.15 14.21 26.13
N ARG A 84 -5.31 12.88 26.21
CA ARG A 84 -5.28 12.01 25.02
C ARG A 84 -6.42 12.31 24.03
N TYR A 85 -7.60 12.65 24.54
CA TYR A 85 -8.70 13.08 23.68
C TYR A 85 -8.39 14.41 23.00
N ALA A 86 -7.87 15.40 23.72
CA ALA A 86 -7.45 16.68 23.14
C ALA A 86 -6.45 16.47 21.99
N PHE A 87 -5.43 15.62 22.16
CA PHE A 87 -4.51 15.26 21.07
C PHE A 87 -5.19 14.63 19.86
N SER A 88 -6.26 13.86 20.06
CA SER A 88 -7.00 13.23 18.96
C SER A 88 -7.73 14.25 18.09
N TYR A 89 -8.09 15.42 18.63
CA TYR A 89 -8.68 16.54 17.88
C TYR A 89 -7.64 17.37 17.11
N LEU A 90 -6.36 17.31 17.47
CA LEU A 90 -5.29 18.01 16.75
C LEU A 90 -4.90 17.32 15.43
N TYR A 91 -5.34 16.08 15.23
CA TYR A 91 -4.97 15.30 14.07
C TYR A 91 -5.97 15.48 12.92
N ASP A 92 -5.65 16.39 12.00
CA ASP A 92 -6.40 16.58 10.76
C ASP A 92 -6.14 15.43 9.78
N ARG A 93 -6.99 14.40 9.89
CA ARG A 93 -6.92 13.18 9.08
C ARG A 93 -7.15 13.44 7.60
N GLU A 94 -8.08 14.33 7.27
CA GLU A 94 -8.46 14.59 5.89
C GLU A 94 -7.32 15.30 5.15
N LYS A 95 -6.75 16.32 5.78
CA LYS A 95 -5.58 17.01 5.25
C LYS A 95 -4.38 16.07 5.13
N PHE A 96 -4.09 15.27 6.15
CA PHE A 96 -2.99 14.30 6.10
C PHE A 96 -3.16 13.29 4.94
N ASN A 97 -4.38 12.75 4.77
CA ASN A 97 -4.65 11.81 3.69
C ASN A 97 -4.49 12.47 2.31
N LYS A 98 -4.97 13.71 2.17
CA LYS A 98 -4.87 14.48 0.92
C LYS A 98 -3.44 14.84 0.57
N GLU A 99 -2.68 15.36 1.52
CA GLU A 99 -1.35 15.94 1.26
C GLU A 99 -0.22 14.91 1.27
N ILE A 100 -0.32 13.87 2.11
CA ILE A 100 0.77 12.90 2.31
C ILE A 100 0.45 11.54 1.70
N LEU A 101 -0.81 11.11 1.79
CA LEU A 101 -1.22 9.76 1.40
C LEU A 101 -1.96 9.69 0.06
N TYR A 102 -2.02 10.79 -0.69
CA TYR A 102 -2.61 10.87 -2.03
C TYR A 102 -4.08 10.42 -2.11
N ASN A 103 -4.84 10.60 -1.02
CA ASN A 103 -6.20 10.09 -0.88
C ASN A 103 -6.36 8.56 -1.10
N GLU A 104 -5.26 7.78 -1.04
CA GLU A 104 -5.33 6.33 -1.23
C GLU A 104 -5.81 5.59 0.04
N TYR A 105 -5.86 6.27 1.19
CA TYR A 105 -6.38 5.70 2.43
C TYR A 105 -7.82 6.15 2.68
N THR A 106 -8.64 5.24 3.20
CA THR A 106 -10.04 5.54 3.55
C THR A 106 -10.12 6.03 4.98
N SER A 107 -10.57 7.26 5.17
CA SER A 107 -10.89 7.86 6.47
C SER A 107 -12.26 7.37 6.96
N ARG A 108 -12.42 6.12 7.38
CA ARG A 108 -13.66 5.70 8.06
C ARG A 108 -13.54 5.89 9.57
N ILE A 109 -14.60 6.46 10.14
CA ILE A 109 -14.60 7.14 11.44
C ILE A 109 -14.91 6.20 12.63
N HIS A 110 -15.32 4.94 12.40
CA HIS A 110 -16.08 4.21 13.43
C HIS A 110 -15.63 2.80 13.82
N SER A 111 -14.56 2.24 13.27
CA SER A 111 -14.10 0.94 13.77
C SER A 111 -12.59 0.77 13.63
N ILE A 112 -12.00 0.24 14.71
CA ILE A 112 -10.59 -0.17 14.80
C ILE A 112 -10.29 -1.34 13.83
N GLN A 113 -11.32 -1.90 13.17
CA GLN A 113 -11.24 -3.21 12.51
C GLN A 113 -11.88 -3.31 11.12
N GLU A 114 -12.66 -2.34 10.62
CA GLU A 114 -13.21 -2.45 9.26
C GLU A 114 -12.49 -1.55 8.27
N VAL A 115 -11.47 -2.12 7.64
CA VAL A 115 -10.99 -1.61 6.35
C VAL A 115 -10.69 -2.82 5.48
N ASN A 116 -11.39 -2.91 4.34
CA ASN A 116 -10.98 -3.79 3.24
C ASN A 116 -9.54 -3.44 2.89
N MET A 117 -8.60 -4.36 3.17
CA MET A 117 -7.20 -4.12 2.85
C MET A 117 -7.06 -4.01 1.34
N ARG A 118 -6.69 -2.82 0.87
CA ARG A 118 -6.36 -2.56 -0.54
C ARG A 118 -4.90 -2.95 -0.74
N ILE A 119 -4.67 -4.10 -1.37
CA ILE A 119 -3.34 -4.45 -1.87
C ILE A 119 -3.24 -3.93 -3.29
N LEU A 120 -2.24 -3.09 -3.53
CA LEU A 120 -1.93 -2.56 -4.86
C LEU A 120 -0.90 -3.49 -5.50
N ILE A 121 -1.30 -4.17 -6.56
CA ILE A 121 -0.44 -5.09 -7.28
C ILE A 121 -0.27 -4.55 -8.70
N ILE A 122 0.96 -4.59 -9.19
CA ILE A 122 1.26 -4.36 -10.59
C ILE A 122 1.74 -5.67 -11.19
N ILE A 123 1.11 -6.09 -12.28
CA ILE A 123 1.33 -7.41 -12.91
C ILE A 123 1.61 -7.22 -14.40
N SER A 124 2.65 -7.87 -14.90
CA SER A 124 2.97 -8.00 -16.32
C SER A 124 1.97 -8.92 -17.02
N LEU A 125 1.55 -8.56 -18.23
CA LEU A 125 0.60 -9.32 -19.05
C LEU A 125 1.15 -10.72 -19.39
N SER A 126 2.47 -10.88 -19.41
CA SER A 126 3.14 -12.18 -19.61
C SER A 126 2.82 -13.23 -18.53
N LEU A 127 2.31 -12.82 -17.36
CA LEU A 127 1.78 -13.74 -16.34
C LEU A 127 0.32 -14.12 -16.56
N ILE A 128 -0.43 -13.31 -17.32
CA ILE A 128 -1.89 -13.43 -17.45
C ILE A 128 -2.24 -14.22 -18.72
N LEU A 129 -1.45 -14.06 -19.78
CA LEU A 129 -1.61 -14.79 -21.03
C LEU A 129 -0.57 -15.91 -21.09
N PRO A 130 -0.97 -17.17 -21.40
CA PRO A 130 0.01 -18.20 -21.73
C PRO A 130 0.85 -17.71 -22.92
N ARG A 131 2.18 -17.84 -22.82
CA ARG A 131 3.05 -17.67 -23.99
C ARG A 131 2.58 -18.70 -25.03
N LEU A 132 2.07 -18.21 -26.16
CA LEU A 132 1.77 -19.03 -27.34
C LEU A 132 3.04 -19.72 -27.83
#